data_AF-A0A5T5U3Y4-F1
#
_entry.id   AF-A0A5T5U3Y4-F1
#
_cell.length_a   1.000
_cell.length_b   1.000
_cell.length_c   1.000
_cell.angle_alpha   90.00
_cell.angle_beta   90.00
_cell.angle_gamma   90.00
#
_symmetry.space_group_name_H-M   'P 1'
#
loop_
_entity.id
_entity.type
_entity.pdbx_description
1 polymer ?
#
loop_
_entity_poly.entity_id
_entity_poly.type
_entity_poly.pdbx_seq_one_letter_code
_entity_poly.pdbx_strand_id
1 'polypeptide(L)' 'MAAINIPELYGRDYLVNFDTVKYIQVSDNEDCGDLIITFTDKSRLVISVGLDREEALGWLESIYRVLAPAVFTSKNKLWR' A
#
# COMPACT_ATOMS: atom_id res chain seq x y z
N MET A 1 -3.38 8.59 15.52
CA MET A 1 -2.86 7.22 15.30
C MET A 1 -3.76 6.56 14.27
N ALA A 2 -3.31 6.53 13.01
CA ALA A 2 -4.01 5.86 11.93
C ALA A 2 -3.38 4.48 11.75
N ALA A 3 -4.19 3.44 11.88
CA ALA A 3 -3.80 2.08 11.55
C ALA A 3 -4.84 1.54 10.59
N ILE A 4 -4.39 0.82 9.57
CA ILE A 4 -5.30 0.05 8.71
C ILE A 4 -5.02 -1.42 8.94
N ASN A 5 -6.08 -2.20 8.87
CA ASN A 5 -5.97 -3.63 8.69
C ASN A 5 -5.87 -3.89 7.18
N ILE A 6 -4.74 -4.43 6.73
CA ILE A 6 -4.60 -4.96 5.37
C ILE A 6 -4.83 -6.47 5.48
N PRO A 7 -6.00 -6.97 5.05
CA PRO A 7 -6.20 -8.42 4.99
C PRO A 7 -5.27 -9.00 3.92
N GLU A 8 -4.43 -9.95 4.32
CA GLU A 8 -3.70 -10.78 3.36
C GLU A 8 -4.68 -11.69 2.62
N LEU A 9 -4.43 -11.97 1.33
CA LEU A 9 -5.23 -12.91 0.54
C LEU A 9 -5.23 -14.36 1.10
N TYR A 10 -4.45 -14.64 2.16
CA TYR A 10 -4.25 -15.97 2.73
C TYR A 10 -4.40 -16.06 4.26
N GLY A 11 -5.10 -15.10 4.89
CA GLY A 11 -5.58 -15.26 6.28
C GLY A 11 -4.66 -14.75 7.39
N ARG A 12 -3.80 -13.77 7.10
CA ARG A 12 -3.14 -12.93 8.13
C ARG A 12 -3.62 -11.50 8.06
N ASP A 13 -3.87 -10.91 9.21
CA ASP A 13 -4.15 -9.48 9.34
C ASP A 13 -2.84 -8.73 9.60
N TYR A 14 -2.53 -7.75 8.74
CA TYR A 14 -1.40 -6.84 8.98
C TYR A 14 -1.90 -5.55 9.59
N LEU A 15 -1.41 -5.26 10.79
CA LEU A 15 -1.64 -3.98 11.47
C LEU A 15 -0.45 -3.06 11.22
N VAL A 16 -0.65 -2.08 10.34
CA VAL A 16 0.41 -1.13 9.95
C VAL A 16 0.16 0.21 10.64
N ASN A 17 1.15 0.68 11.42
CA ASN A 17 1.12 2.02 12.00
C ASN A 17 1.65 3.04 10.99
N PHE A 18 0.79 3.95 10.51
CA PHE A 18 1.20 4.95 9.51
C PHE A 18 2.20 5.99 9.99
N ASP A 19 2.30 6.22 11.30
CA ASP A 19 3.30 7.15 11.87
C ASP A 19 4.73 6.71 11.57
N THR A 20 4.94 5.40 11.42
CA THR A 20 6.24 4.82 11.09
C THR A 20 6.41 4.54 9.60
N VAL A 21 5.39 4.74 8.78
CA VAL A 21 5.44 4.51 7.33
C VAL A 21 6.05 5.71 6.63
N LYS A 22 7.10 5.47 5.83
CA LYS A 22 7.72 6.50 5.00
C LYS A 22 7.05 6.60 3.63
N TYR A 23 6.82 5.46 2.98
CA TYR A 23 6.07 5.38 1.72
C TYR A 23 5.57 3.94 1.47
N ILE A 24 4.56 3.82 0.62
CA ILE A 24 4.01 2.56 0.14
C ILE A 24 4.13 2.55 -1.38
N GLN A 25 4.58 1.43 -1.95
CA GLN A 25 4.68 1.21 -3.39
C GLN A 25 4.14 -0.18 -3.75
N VAL A 26 3.73 -0.36 -5.00
CA VAL A 26 3.47 -1.69 -5.56
C VAL A 26 4.79 -2.27 -6.08
N SER A 27 4.92 -3.59 -6.06
CA SER A 27 6.02 -4.29 -6.73
C SER A 27 6.04 -3.96 -8.23
N ASP A 28 7.23 -3.95 -8.82
CA ASP A 28 7.40 -3.71 -10.25
C ASP A 28 7.12 -4.97 -11.09
N ASN A 29 6.85 -6.10 -10.43
CA ASN A 29 6.55 -7.35 -11.09
C ASN A 29 5.08 -7.36 -11.57
N GLU A 30 4.87 -7.42 -12.89
CA GLU A 30 3.53 -7.43 -13.48
C GLU A 30 2.71 -8.66 -13.06
N ASP A 31 3.39 -9.79 -12.83
CA ASP A 31 2.80 -11.06 -12.42
C ASP A 31 2.59 -11.20 -10.90
N CYS A 32 2.86 -10.16 -10.09
CA CYS A 32 2.70 -10.24 -8.63
C CYS A 32 2.05 -8.99 -8.05
N GLY A 33 0.93 -9.18 -7.35
CA GLY A 33 0.23 -8.14 -6.62
C GLY A 33 0.78 -7.89 -5.22
N ASP A 34 2.05 -7.47 -5.11
CA ASP A 34 2.66 -7.18 -3.81
C ASP A 34 2.67 -5.67 -3.48
N LEU A 35 2.26 -5.34 -2.26
CA LEU A 35 2.46 -4.03 -1.64
C LEU A 35 3.73 -4.04 -0.80
N ILE A 36 4.60 -3.08 -1.05
CA ILE A 36 5.85 -2.88 -0.32
C ILE A 36 5.72 -1.61 0.50
N ILE A 37 5.72 -1.78 1.82
CA ILE A 37 5.66 -0.70 2.80
C ILE A 37 7.07 -0.49 3.33
N THR A 38 7.61 0.72 3.14
CA THR A 38 8.91 1.10 3.70
C THR A 38 8.70 2.00 4.91
N PHE A 39 9.27 1.59 6.04
CA PHE A 39 9.21 2.33 7.29
C PHE A 39 10.34 3.36 7.41
N THR A 40 10.20 4.28 8.35
CA THR A 40 11.19 5.32 8.65
C THR A 40 12.52 4.75 9.14
N ASP A 41 12.52 3.57 9.77
CA ASP A 41 13.72 2.85 10.19
C ASP A 41 14.42 2.10 9.04
N LYS A 42 13.87 2.17 7.81
CA LYS A 42 14.28 1.44 6.60
C LYS A 42 13.88 -0.04 6.55
N SER A 43 13.18 -0.55 7.56
CA SER A 43 12.52 -1.85 7.45
C SER A 43 11.51 -1.85 6.32
N ARG A 44 11.31 -3.01 5.71
CA ARG A 44 10.36 -3.22 4.62
C ARG A 44 9.41 -4.34 4.98
N LEU A 45 8.12 -4.11 4.78
CA LEU A 45 7.09 -5.13 4.86
C LEU A 45 6.54 -5.35 3.45
N VAL A 46 6.51 -6.61 3.01
CA VAL A 46 5.94 -7.01 1.73
C VAL A 46 4.66 -7.77 2.03
N ILE A 47 3.55 -7.34 1.44
CA ILE A 47 2.23 -7.93 1.63
C ILE A 47 1.69 -8.29 0.25
N SER A 48 1.40 -9.58 0.04
CA SER A 48 0.72 -10.04 -1.17
C SER A 48 -0.78 -9.76 -1.04
N VAL A 49 -1.27 -8.80 -1.82
CA VAL A 49 -2.65 -8.28 -1.78
C VAL A 49 -3.43 -8.56 -3.07
N GLY A 50 -2.80 -9.19 -4.05
CA GLY A 50 -3.43 -9.56 -5.32
C GLY A 50 -2.61 -10.63 -6.04
N LEU A 51 -3.24 -11.27 -7.03
CA LEU A 51 -2.55 -12.16 -7.96
C LEU A 51 -1.75 -11.37 -9.01
N ASP A 52 -2.18 -10.16 -9.31
CA ASP A 52 -1.58 -9.28 -10.29
C ASP A 52 -1.37 -7.85 -9.76
N ARG A 53 -0.60 -7.08 -10.52
CA ARG A 53 -0.26 -5.69 -10.20
C ARG A 53 -1.48 -4.76 -10.15
N GLU A 54 -2.52 -4.99 -10.96
CA GLU A 54 -3.70 -4.12 -11.00
C GLU A 54 -4.50 -4.22 -9.70
N GLU A 55 -4.65 -5.43 -9.16
CA GLU A 55 -5.26 -5.65 -7.85
C GLU A 55 -4.50 -4.91 -6.74
N ALA A 56 -3.16 -4.98 -6.75
CA ALA A 56 -2.33 -4.29 -5.77
C ALA A 56 -2.39 -2.75 -5.89
N LEU A 57 -2.53 -2.23 -7.12
CA LEU A 57 -2.78 -0.80 -7.35
C LEU A 57 -4.15 -0.37 -6.79
N GLY A 58 -5.20 -1.16 -6.99
CA GLY A 58 -6.52 -0.89 -6.42
C GLY A 58 -6.52 -0.86 -4.89
N TRP A 59 -5.73 -1.73 -4.26
CA TRP A 59 -5.48 -1.68 -2.82
C TRP A 59 -4.74 -0.42 -2.41
N LEU A 60 -3.67 -0.04 -3.13
CA LEU A 60 -2.92 1.18 -2.85
C LEU A 60 -3.83 2.42 -2.92
N GLU A 61 -4.66 2.54 -3.95
CA GLU A 61 -5.62 3.62 -4.11
C GLU A 61 -6.64 3.65 -2.96
N SER A 62 -7.13 2.48 -2.55
CA SER A 62 -8.07 2.35 -1.41
C SER A 62 -7.44 2.81 -0.11
N ILE A 63 -6.18 2.44 0.15
CA ILE A 63 -5.41 2.88 1.31
C ILE A 63 -5.27 4.40 1.31
N TYR A 64 -4.85 4.99 0.18
CA TYR A 64 -4.72 6.44 0.08
C TYR A 64 -6.05 7.17 0.26
N ARG A 65 -7.16 6.63 -0.25
CA ARG A 65 -8.50 7.21 -0.08
C ARG A 65 -8.92 7.27 1.39
N VAL A 66 -8.58 6.24 2.18
CA VAL A 66 -8.90 6.19 3.61
C VAL A 66 -8.02 7.15 4.40
N LEU A 67 -6.72 7.23 4.09
CA LEU A 67 -5.76 8.04 4.84
C LEU A 67 -5.82 9.53 4.51
N ALA A 68 -6.18 9.86 3.29
CA ALA A 68 -6.16 11.23 2.79
C ALA A 68 -7.42 11.51 1.95
N PRO A 69 -8.61 11.59 2.57
CA PRO A 69 -9.84 11.91 1.86
C PRO A 69 -9.80 13.26 1.12
N ALA A 70 -8.86 14.15 1.48
CA ALA A 70 -8.66 15.46 0.88
C ALA A 70 -7.52 15.55 -0.17
N VAL A 71 -6.71 14.50 -0.38
CA VAL A 71 -5.53 14.55 -1.27
C VAL A 71 -5.81 13.97 -2.66
N PHE A 72 -7.03 13.47 -2.90
CA PHE A 72 -7.47 13.04 -4.22
C PHE A 72 -8.27 14.12 -4.98
N THR A 73 -7.78 15.36 -4.97
CA THR A 73 -8.07 16.30 -6.06
C THR A 73 -7.00 16.13 -7.13
N SER A 74 -7.13 15.06 -7.92
CA SER A 74 -6.68 14.97 -9.32
C SER A 74 -5.32 15.60 -9.69
N LYS A 75 -4.24 15.42 -8.91
CA LYS A 75 -2.89 15.81 -9.37
C LYS A 75 -1.81 14.97 -8.68
N ASN A 76 -1.65 13.71 -9.07
CA ASN A 76 -0.34 13.06 -9.06
C ASN A 76 -0.32 11.86 -10.03
N LYS A 77 -0.50 12.18 -11.32
CA LYS A 77 0.29 11.54 -12.36
C LYS A 77 1.76 11.93 -12.09
N LEU A 78 2.46 11.18 -11.25
CA LEU A 78 3.91 11.21 -11.18
C LEU A 78 4.42 9.85 -11.62
N TRP A 79 4.24 9.61 -12.93
CA TRP A 79 5.15 8.76 -13.69
C TRP A 79 6.41 9.60 -13.95
N ARG A 80 7.55 9.15 -13.45
CA ARG A 80 8.87 9.50 -13.98
C ARG A 80 9.75 8.27 -13.90
#